data_AF-A0A918XGZ5-F1
#
_entry.id   AF-A0A918XGZ5-F1
#
_cell.length_a   1.000
_cell.length_b   1.000
_cell.length_c   1.000
_cell.angle_alpha   90.00
_cell.angle_beta   90.00
_cell.angle_gamma   90.00
#
_symmetry.space_group_name_H-M   'P 1'
#
loop_
_entity.id
_entity.type
_entity.pdbx_description
1 polymer ?
#
loop_
_entity_poly.entity_id
_entity_poly.type
_entity_poly.pdbx_seq_one_letter_code
_entity_poly.pdbx_strand_id
1 'polypeptide(L)'
;MLDLLVQDWPAPALAYLVSVIGSYLGLSFAARARRSTGFSRWQWLGLAALTLGGVAVWSMHFIAMMGFSAPGTAIRYDMFLTVASGITAIVVMGTALYLTLFDQSLTRLLLSGPIAGLGVVSMHYMGMASMNIHGEMHHDLFWIIIAVVVAIVAATTALWFASRIRGQLAIVSASLVMAVAVSLMHYSGMAGMQVEPAEGEFQGAPEGATAFDLMLPLVVGLFVFVLICSLFLLLGADDDRPPRTTKQPVRPSTPTHPLPNSGRERQAPRNDWTDASPDGFGGPHR
;
A
#
# COMPACT_ATOMS: atom_id res chain seq x y z
N MET A 1 16.09 -1.26 32.13
CA MET A 1 15.14 -1.24 30.99
C MET A 1 15.48 -0.12 30.00
N LEU A 2 15.81 1.09 30.46
CA LEU A 2 16.25 2.20 29.59
C LEU A 2 17.72 2.08 29.16
N ASP A 3 18.60 1.49 29.97
CA ASP A 3 20.03 1.39 29.63
C ASP A 3 20.36 0.39 28.49
N LEU A 4 19.46 -0.56 28.21
CA LEU A 4 19.55 -1.48 27.06
C LEU A 4 19.12 -0.82 25.74
N LEU A 5 18.40 0.31 25.79
CA LEU A 5 17.98 1.05 24.59
C LEU A 5 18.98 2.15 24.18
N VAL A 6 19.86 2.57 25.10
CA VAL A 6 20.78 3.70 24.88
C VAL A 6 22.08 3.26 24.20
N GLN A 7 22.47 1.99 24.30
CA GLN A 7 23.70 1.46 23.67
C GLN A 7 23.45 0.82 22.28
N ASP A 8 22.20 0.42 21.96
CA ASP A 8 21.81 -0.32 20.75
C ASP A 8 20.71 0.37 19.90
N TRP A 9 20.74 1.70 19.77
CA TRP A 9 19.79 2.46 18.93
C TRP A 9 19.75 2.10 17.42
N PRO A 10 20.79 1.53 16.75
CA PRO A 10 20.70 1.32 15.30
C PRO A 10 19.59 0.34 14.90
N ALA A 11 19.29 -0.68 15.71
CA ALA A 11 18.29 -1.69 15.33
C ALA A 11 16.85 -1.13 15.37
N PRO A 12 16.38 -0.48 16.46
CA PRO A 12 15.09 0.20 16.47
C PRO A 12 14.95 1.26 15.38
N ALA A 13 16.00 2.06 15.15
CA ALA A 13 16.00 3.08 14.12
C ALA A 13 15.91 2.47 12.71
N LEU A 14 16.67 1.41 12.43
CA LEU A 14 16.63 0.69 11.16
C LEU A 14 15.27 0.04 10.93
N ALA A 15 14.70 -0.63 11.93
CA ALA A 15 13.37 -1.22 11.87
C ALA A 15 12.31 -0.16 11.55
N TYR A 16 12.38 1.00 12.22
CA TYR A 16 11.51 2.13 11.95
C TYR A 16 11.66 2.63 10.51
N LEU A 17 12.89 2.86 10.03
CA LEU A 17 13.15 3.32 8.66
C LEU A 17 12.63 2.33 7.61
N VAL A 18 12.83 1.03 7.81
CA VAL A 18 12.28 -0.02 6.95
C VAL A 18 10.75 0.03 6.94
N SER A 19 10.13 0.27 8.11
CA SER A 19 8.68 0.45 8.22
C SER A 19 8.18 1.68 7.46
N VAL A 20 8.90 2.80 7.54
CA VAL A 20 8.58 4.02 6.78
C VAL A 20 8.63 3.76 5.28
N ILE A 21 9.70 3.11 4.80
CA ILE A 21 9.88 2.79 3.37
C ILE A 21 8.76 1.86 2.89
N GLY A 22 8.50 0.78 3.61
CA GLY A 22 7.43 -0.16 3.28
C GLY A 22 6.05 0.52 3.27
N SER A 23 5.78 1.37 4.26
CA SER A 23 4.52 2.12 4.36
C SER A 23 4.37 3.11 3.21
N TYR A 24 5.44 3.83 2.84
CA TYR A 24 5.43 4.77 1.72
C TYR A 24 5.15 4.07 0.38
N LEU A 25 5.88 2.99 0.10
CA LEU A 25 5.68 2.20 -1.12
C LEU A 25 4.26 1.61 -1.15
N GLY A 26 3.82 1.05 -0.03
CA GLY A 26 2.51 0.43 0.11
C GLY A 26 1.35 1.38 -0.09
N LEU A 27 1.39 2.55 0.53
CA LEU A 27 0.40 3.60 0.30
C LEU A 27 0.44 4.12 -1.14
N SER A 28 1.63 4.24 -1.73
CA SER A 28 1.79 4.66 -3.13
C SER A 28 1.17 3.65 -4.11
N PHE A 29 1.35 2.35 -3.86
CA PHE A 29 0.72 1.28 -4.64
C PHE A 29 -0.78 1.19 -4.39
N ALA A 30 -1.25 1.33 -3.15
CA ALA A 30 -2.68 1.38 -2.84
C ALA A 30 -3.37 2.56 -3.54
N ALA A 31 -2.73 3.73 -3.59
CA ALA A 31 -3.22 4.89 -4.31
C ALA A 31 -3.31 4.67 -5.84
N ARG A 32 -2.44 3.82 -6.41
CA ARG A 32 -2.54 3.38 -7.82
C ARG A 32 -3.65 2.34 -8.00
N ALA A 33 -3.73 1.34 -7.12
CA ALA A 33 -4.79 0.33 -7.15
C ALA A 33 -6.20 0.96 -7.14
N ARG A 34 -6.39 2.07 -6.42
CA ARG A 34 -7.65 2.84 -6.41
C ARG A 34 -8.01 3.51 -7.73
N ARG A 35 -7.01 3.84 -8.56
CA ARG A 35 -7.18 4.56 -9.83
C ARG A 35 -7.19 3.62 -11.04
N SER A 36 -6.65 2.42 -10.90
CA SER A 36 -6.61 1.41 -11.94
C SER A 36 -7.87 0.54 -11.97
N THR A 37 -8.14 -0.08 -13.12
CA THR A 37 -9.20 -1.07 -13.32
C THR A 37 -8.63 -2.37 -13.90
N GLY A 38 -9.43 -3.43 -13.95
CA GLY A 38 -9.02 -4.72 -14.53
C GLY A 38 -7.82 -5.35 -13.83
N PHE A 39 -6.91 -5.96 -14.60
CA PHE A 39 -5.75 -6.69 -14.09
C PHE A 39 -4.73 -5.78 -13.38
N SER A 40 -4.53 -4.55 -13.89
CA SER A 40 -3.59 -3.59 -13.31
C SER A 40 -3.93 -3.25 -11.85
N ARG A 41 -5.22 -3.14 -11.53
CA ARG A 41 -5.69 -2.93 -10.15
C ARG A 41 -5.20 -4.02 -9.19
N TRP A 42 -5.26 -5.28 -9.62
CA TRP A 42 -4.82 -6.42 -8.82
C TRP A 42 -3.30 -6.47 -8.65
N GLN A 43 -2.54 -6.09 -9.68
CA GLN A 43 -1.08 -5.97 -9.58
C GLN A 43 -0.67 -4.94 -8.53
N TRP A 44 -1.26 -3.74 -8.56
CA TRP A 44 -0.98 -2.70 -7.57
C TRP A 44 -1.44 -3.08 -6.16
N LEU A 45 -2.56 -3.79 -6.03
CA LEU A 45 -3.01 -4.31 -4.75
C LEU A 45 -2.03 -5.35 -4.18
N GLY A 46 -1.53 -6.26 -5.03
CA GLY A 46 -0.52 -7.25 -4.63
C GLY A 46 0.78 -6.59 -4.16
N LEU A 47 1.27 -5.59 -4.88
CA LEU A 47 2.45 -4.82 -4.48
C LEU A 47 2.21 -4.03 -3.17
N ALA A 48 1.02 -3.46 -2.99
CA ALA A 48 0.64 -2.81 -1.75
C ALA A 48 0.61 -3.80 -0.57
N ALA A 49 0.09 -5.01 -0.76
CA ALA A 49 0.08 -6.05 0.27
C ALA A 49 1.49 -6.52 0.63
N LEU A 50 2.36 -6.74 -0.37
CA LEU A 50 3.75 -7.13 -0.16
C LEU A 50 4.55 -6.07 0.60
N THR A 51 4.35 -4.80 0.27
CA THR A 51 5.10 -3.70 0.92
C THR A 51 4.53 -3.32 2.28
N LEU A 52 3.20 -3.30 2.47
CA LEU A 52 2.61 -3.05 3.79
C LEU A 52 2.80 -4.25 4.73
N GLY A 53 2.42 -5.45 4.32
CA GLY A 53 2.53 -6.64 5.17
C GLY A 53 3.98 -7.14 5.29
N GLY A 54 4.66 -7.32 4.17
CA GLY A 54 6.00 -7.90 4.11
C GLY A 54 7.08 -6.93 4.58
N VAL A 55 7.19 -5.75 3.95
CA VAL A 55 8.25 -4.80 4.31
C VAL A 55 7.92 -4.03 5.59
N ALA A 56 6.75 -3.39 5.63
CA ALA A 56 6.47 -2.42 6.68
C ALA A 56 6.21 -3.05 8.05
N VAL A 57 5.62 -4.25 8.07
CA VAL A 57 5.29 -4.97 9.31
C VAL A 57 6.27 -6.12 9.55
N TRP A 58 6.39 -7.10 8.64
CA TRP A 58 7.20 -8.31 8.88
C TRP A 58 8.71 -8.05 8.94
N SER A 59 9.29 -7.39 7.93
CA SER A 59 10.73 -7.10 7.94
C SER A 59 11.11 -6.18 9.10
N MET A 60 10.30 -5.15 9.36
CA MET A 60 10.45 -4.29 10.54
C MET A 60 10.47 -5.11 11.83
N HIS A 61 9.52 -6.03 12.01
CA HIS A 61 9.41 -6.85 13.21
C HIS A 61 10.66 -7.70 13.45
N PHE A 62 11.15 -8.40 12.41
CA PHE A 62 12.35 -9.22 12.54
C PHE A 62 13.62 -8.40 12.74
N ILE A 63 13.76 -7.24 12.08
CA ILE A 63 14.91 -6.34 12.31
C ILE A 63 14.93 -5.85 13.76
N ALA A 64 13.76 -5.48 14.31
CA ALA A 64 13.65 -5.08 15.71
C ALA A 64 13.95 -6.23 16.68
N MET A 65 13.41 -7.43 16.41
CA MET A 65 13.69 -8.63 17.21
C MET A 65 15.16 -9.05 17.19
N MET A 66 15.83 -9.00 16.04
CA MET A 66 17.26 -9.34 15.95
C MET A 66 18.16 -8.34 16.66
N GLY A 67 17.66 -7.11 16.90
CA GLY A 67 18.32 -6.14 17.77
C GLY A 67 18.14 -6.41 19.27
N PHE A 68 17.23 -7.31 19.64
CA PHE A 68 17.03 -7.72 21.03
C PHE A 68 18.03 -8.82 21.41
N SER A 69 18.59 -8.70 22.62
CA SER A 69 19.45 -9.71 23.21
C SER A 69 18.94 -10.09 24.60
N ALA A 70 18.89 -11.40 24.87
CA ALA A 70 18.56 -11.93 26.20
C ALA A 70 19.86 -12.19 26.97
N PRO A 71 20.01 -11.69 28.21
CA PRO A 71 21.19 -11.96 29.02
C PRO A 71 21.41 -13.46 29.22
N GLY A 72 22.62 -13.95 28.91
CA GLY A 72 23.03 -15.31 29.24
C GLY A 72 22.60 -16.42 28.27
N THR A 73 21.88 -16.12 27.17
CA THR A 73 21.55 -17.12 26.14
C THR A 73 21.67 -16.57 24.72
N ALA A 74 22.13 -17.42 23.80
CA ALA A 74 22.01 -17.13 22.37
C ALA A 74 20.55 -17.29 21.93
N ILE A 75 20.08 -16.41 21.04
CA ILE A 75 18.76 -16.53 20.41
C ILE A 75 18.96 -17.10 19.00
N ARG A 76 18.25 -18.18 18.69
CA ARG A 76 18.15 -18.75 17.35
C ARG A 76 16.74 -18.62 16.81
N TYR A 77 16.58 -18.82 15.52
CA TYR A 77 15.31 -18.63 14.85
C TYR A 77 14.93 -19.85 14.00
N ASP A 78 13.68 -20.30 14.15
CA ASP A 78 13.04 -21.26 13.27
C ASP A 78 12.70 -20.58 11.93
N MET A 79 13.27 -21.08 10.85
CA MET A 79 13.11 -20.50 9.51
C MET A 79 11.67 -20.68 8.98
N PHE A 80 11.01 -21.79 9.31
CA PHE A 80 9.66 -22.07 8.82
C PHE A 80 8.65 -21.11 9.44
N LEU A 81 8.67 -20.94 10.76
CA LEU A 81 7.80 -19.98 11.46
C LEU A 81 8.12 -18.53 11.07
N THR A 82 9.39 -18.22 10.85
CA THR A 82 9.81 -16.91 10.34
C THR A 82 9.16 -16.59 8.99
N VAL A 83 9.20 -17.51 8.03
CA VAL A 83 8.57 -17.34 6.72
C VAL A 83 7.04 -17.36 6.82
N ALA A 84 6.46 -18.28 7.60
CA ALA A 84 5.02 -18.42 7.79
C ALA A 84 4.39 -17.16 8.40
N SER A 85 5.08 -16.52 9.35
CA SER A 85 4.66 -15.24 9.93
C SER A 85 4.58 -14.14 8.86
N GLY A 86 5.59 -14.05 7.98
CA GLY A 86 5.61 -13.09 6.88
C GLY A 86 4.48 -13.31 5.86
N ILE A 87 4.23 -14.58 5.49
CA ILE A 87 3.09 -14.94 4.63
C ILE A 87 1.78 -14.52 5.29
N THR A 88 1.63 -14.76 6.58
CA THR A 88 0.43 -14.36 7.35
C THR A 88 0.19 -12.85 7.27
N ALA A 89 1.23 -12.03 7.50
CA ALA A 89 1.09 -10.57 7.38
C ALA A 89 0.71 -10.13 5.96
N ILE A 90 1.34 -10.68 4.92
CA ILE A 90 1.07 -10.33 3.53
C ILE A 90 -0.37 -10.70 3.13
N VAL A 91 -0.80 -11.91 3.46
CA VAL A 91 -2.14 -12.41 3.11
C VAL A 91 -3.21 -11.59 3.81
N VAL A 92 -3.09 -11.40 5.13
CA VAL A 92 -4.11 -10.68 5.91
C VAL A 92 -4.16 -9.21 5.52
N MET A 93 -3.01 -8.56 5.31
CA MET A 93 -2.96 -7.18 4.80
C MET A 93 -3.59 -7.08 3.40
N GLY A 94 -3.28 -8.03 2.50
CA GLY A 94 -3.87 -8.09 1.17
C GLY A 94 -5.40 -8.25 1.20
N THR A 95 -5.92 -9.12 2.05
CA THR A 95 -7.36 -9.28 2.27
C THR A 95 -8.00 -7.99 2.78
N ALA A 96 -7.41 -7.34 3.77
CA ALA A 96 -7.94 -6.09 4.32
C ALA A 96 -7.90 -4.93 3.32
N LEU A 97 -6.84 -4.83 2.51
CA LEU A 97 -6.76 -3.88 1.40
C LEU A 97 -7.81 -4.17 0.33
N TYR A 98 -8.01 -5.44 -0.04
CA TYR A 98 -9.07 -5.81 -0.97
C TYR A 98 -10.44 -5.36 -0.48
N LEU A 99 -10.79 -5.71 0.75
CA LEU A 99 -12.07 -5.33 1.34
C LEU A 99 -12.26 -3.81 1.41
N THR A 100 -11.21 -3.05 1.75
CA THR A 100 -11.28 -1.60 1.91
C THR A 100 -11.25 -0.84 0.57
N LEU A 101 -10.46 -1.31 -0.40
CA LEU A 101 -10.27 -0.59 -1.66
C LEU A 101 -11.39 -0.86 -2.66
N PHE A 102 -12.03 -2.04 -2.61
CA PHE A 102 -13.14 -2.42 -3.50
C PHE A 102 -14.48 -1.86 -3.04
N ASP A 103 -14.65 -1.62 -1.74
CA ASP A 103 -15.79 -0.95 -1.15
C ASP A 103 -15.30 0.00 -0.05
N GLN A 104 -15.29 1.31 -0.37
CA GLN A 104 -14.73 2.37 0.47
C GLN A 104 -15.71 2.88 1.55
N SER A 105 -16.76 2.11 1.85
CA SER A 105 -17.70 2.41 2.93
C SER A 105 -17.02 2.35 4.29
N LEU A 106 -17.53 3.13 5.25
CA LEU A 106 -17.03 3.13 6.62
C LEU A 106 -17.17 1.73 7.25
N THR A 107 -18.25 1.02 6.93
CA THR A 107 -18.49 -0.35 7.41
C THR A 107 -17.37 -1.30 6.99
N ARG A 108 -16.96 -1.31 5.72
CA ARG A 108 -15.86 -2.16 5.26
C ARG A 108 -14.54 -1.81 5.92
N LEU A 109 -14.26 -0.52 6.11
CA LEU A 109 -13.06 -0.08 6.81
C LEU A 109 -13.04 -0.61 8.25
N LEU A 110 -14.15 -0.46 8.99
CA LEU A 110 -14.28 -0.91 10.37
C LEU A 110 -14.27 -2.44 10.52
N LEU A 111 -14.61 -3.20 9.48
CA LEU A 111 -14.46 -4.66 9.47
C LEU A 111 -13.03 -5.08 9.08
N SER A 112 -12.41 -4.38 8.13
CA SER A 112 -11.08 -4.70 7.62
C SER A 112 -9.97 -4.37 8.62
N GLY A 113 -10.17 -3.32 9.43
CA GLY A 113 -9.25 -2.92 10.49
C GLY A 113 -8.96 -4.02 11.51
N PRO A 114 -9.97 -4.61 12.17
CA PRO A 114 -9.81 -5.77 13.05
C PRO A 114 -9.19 -6.98 12.36
N ILE A 115 -9.57 -7.28 11.11
CA ILE A 115 -8.97 -8.39 10.35
C ILE A 115 -7.47 -8.17 10.20
N ALA A 116 -7.07 -6.99 9.72
CA ALA A 116 -5.67 -6.62 9.57
C ALA A 116 -4.92 -6.59 10.91
N GLY A 117 -5.51 -5.98 11.94
CA GLY A 117 -4.92 -5.87 13.27
C GLY A 117 -4.66 -7.23 13.91
N LEU A 118 -5.66 -8.13 13.88
CA LEU A 118 -5.50 -9.49 14.39
C LEU A 118 -4.47 -10.28 13.58
N GLY A 119 -4.41 -10.11 12.26
CA GLY A 119 -3.35 -10.73 11.45
C GLY A 119 -1.95 -10.23 11.78
N VAL A 120 -1.81 -8.94 12.07
CA VAL A 120 -0.54 -8.33 12.50
C VAL A 120 -0.13 -8.86 13.87
N VAL A 121 -1.07 -9.00 14.82
CA VAL A 121 -0.82 -9.61 16.13
C VAL A 121 -0.43 -11.09 15.98
N SER A 122 -1.16 -11.85 15.15
CA SER A 122 -0.83 -13.24 14.86
C SER A 122 0.56 -13.37 14.25
N MET A 123 0.93 -12.50 13.32
CA MET A 123 2.28 -12.47 12.77
C MET A 123 3.31 -12.17 13.86
N HIS A 124 3.06 -11.18 14.72
CA HIS A 124 3.97 -10.80 15.79
C HIS A 124 4.25 -11.97 16.75
N TYR A 125 3.20 -12.62 17.27
CA TYR A 125 3.39 -13.74 18.20
C TYR A 125 3.90 -15.00 17.50
N MET A 126 3.60 -15.21 16.21
CA MET A 126 4.20 -16.28 15.43
C MET A 126 5.69 -16.04 15.16
N GLY A 127 6.09 -14.78 14.95
CA GLY A 127 7.49 -14.39 14.84
C GLY A 127 8.24 -14.55 16.15
N MET A 128 7.60 -14.21 17.28
CA MET A 128 8.15 -14.44 18.62
C MET A 128 8.28 -15.95 18.91
N ALA A 129 7.29 -16.75 18.52
CA ALA A 129 7.35 -18.20 18.63
C ALA A 129 8.43 -18.84 17.73
N SER A 130 8.98 -18.11 16.75
CA SER A 130 10.13 -18.59 15.99
C SER A 130 11.44 -18.47 16.77
N MET A 131 11.50 -17.67 17.84
CA MET A 131 12.68 -17.59 18.70
C MET A 131 12.86 -18.89 19.48
N ASN A 132 14.03 -19.49 19.32
CA ASN A 132 14.49 -20.61 20.09
C ASN A 132 15.55 -20.14 21.09
N ILE A 133 15.24 -20.29 22.37
CA ILE A 133 16.08 -19.90 23.50
C ILE A 133 16.10 -21.04 24.52
N HIS A 134 17.19 -21.16 25.29
CA HIS A 134 17.24 -22.08 26.42
C HIS A 134 16.51 -21.49 27.63
N GLY A 135 15.19 -21.55 27.61
CA GLY A 135 14.31 -20.95 28.61
C GLY A 135 12.84 -21.01 28.19
N GLU A 136 11.96 -20.61 29.09
CA GLU A 136 10.54 -20.42 28.79
C GLU A 136 10.25 -18.93 28.56
N MET A 137 9.49 -18.64 27.49
CA MET A 137 8.99 -17.30 27.19
C MET A 137 7.55 -17.18 27.69
N HIS A 138 7.34 -16.31 28.66
CA HIS A 138 6.01 -15.96 29.14
C HIS A 138 5.58 -14.60 28.60
N HIS A 139 4.28 -14.49 28.28
CA HIS A 139 3.67 -13.25 27.81
C HIS A 139 2.59 -12.82 28.80
N ASP A 140 2.73 -11.59 29.31
CA ASP A 140 1.71 -11.00 30.15
C ASP A 140 0.45 -10.65 29.32
N LEU A 141 -0.70 -11.14 29.78
CA LEU A 141 -2.00 -10.95 29.11
C LEU A 141 -2.39 -9.47 28.97
N PHE A 142 -2.03 -8.63 29.93
CA PHE A 142 -2.29 -7.18 29.87
C PHE A 142 -1.60 -6.55 28.66
N TRP A 143 -0.33 -6.88 28.44
CA TRP A 143 0.44 -6.39 27.29
C TRP A 143 -0.03 -6.97 25.96
N ILE A 144 -0.48 -8.23 25.94
CA ILE A 144 -1.15 -8.82 24.77
C ILE A 144 -2.39 -8.00 24.39
N ILE A 145 -3.25 -7.68 25.35
CA ILE A 145 -4.47 -6.90 25.12
C ILE A 145 -4.13 -5.51 24.57
N ILE A 146 -3.13 -4.83 25.16
CA ILE A 146 -2.65 -3.53 24.66
C ILE A 146 -2.16 -3.65 23.21
N ALA A 147 -1.31 -4.64 22.91
CA ALA A 147 -0.78 -4.85 21.58
C ALA A 147 -1.91 -5.10 20.57
N VAL A 148 -2.95 -5.87 20.94
CA VAL A 148 -4.14 -6.10 20.10
C VAL A 148 -4.89 -4.80 19.82
N VAL A 149 -5.17 -3.99 20.84
CA VAL A 149 -5.87 -2.72 20.66
C VAL A 149 -5.06 -1.78 19.76
N VAL A 150 -3.76 -1.63 20.02
CA VAL A 150 -2.86 -0.81 19.21
C VAL A 150 -2.82 -1.32 17.77
N ALA A 151 -2.73 -2.64 17.55
CA ALA A 151 -2.71 -3.23 16.22
C ALA A 151 -3.98 -2.94 15.42
N ILE A 152 -5.16 -3.07 16.04
CA ILE A 152 -6.44 -2.78 15.39
C ILE A 152 -6.53 -1.30 15.01
N VAL A 153 -6.14 -0.40 15.91
CA VAL A 153 -6.13 1.05 15.64
C VAL A 153 -5.13 1.40 14.54
N ALA A 154 -3.92 0.87 14.61
CA ALA A 154 -2.86 1.08 13.62
C ALA A 154 -3.29 0.58 12.24
N ALA A 155 -3.82 -0.64 12.15
CA ALA A 155 -4.29 -1.24 10.92
C ALA A 155 -5.49 -0.49 10.32
N THR A 156 -6.46 -0.09 11.15
CA THR A 156 -7.60 0.72 10.70
C THR A 156 -7.13 2.06 10.13
N THR A 157 -6.17 2.71 10.81
CA THR A 157 -5.58 3.98 10.37
C THR A 157 -4.82 3.82 9.05
N ALA A 158 -4.04 2.75 8.91
CA ALA A 158 -3.33 2.42 7.67
C ALA A 158 -4.28 2.20 6.48
N LEU A 159 -5.36 1.44 6.69
CA LEU A 159 -6.39 1.21 5.66
C LEU A 159 -7.17 2.49 5.34
N TRP A 160 -7.41 3.35 6.32
CA TRP A 160 -8.00 4.67 6.10
C TRP A 160 -7.09 5.54 5.22
N PHE A 161 -5.80 5.60 5.52
CA PHE A 161 -4.82 6.28 4.69
C PHE A 161 -4.79 5.70 3.27
N ALA A 162 -4.71 4.38 3.13
CA ALA A 162 -4.70 3.69 1.84
C ALA A 162 -5.94 3.99 0.99
N SER A 163 -7.11 4.17 1.63
CA SER A 163 -8.39 4.40 0.94
C SER A 163 -8.70 5.88 0.67
N ARG A 164 -8.16 6.81 1.45
CA ARG A 164 -8.57 8.24 1.42
C ARG A 164 -7.48 9.21 1.01
N ILE A 165 -6.21 8.94 1.32
CA ILE A 165 -5.13 9.91 1.10
C ILE A 165 -4.82 10.09 -0.39
N ARG A 166 -4.50 11.33 -0.76
CA ARG A 166 -4.04 11.73 -2.09
C ARG A 166 -2.89 12.73 -1.95
N GLY A 167 -1.92 12.64 -2.85
CA GLY A 167 -0.77 13.54 -2.90
C GLY A 167 0.44 13.04 -2.11
N GLN A 168 1.63 13.40 -2.59
CA GLN A 168 2.89 12.84 -2.09
C GLN A 168 3.20 13.23 -0.64
N LEU A 169 2.98 14.49 -0.26
CA LEU A 169 3.21 14.94 1.12
C LEU A 169 2.32 14.22 2.14
N ALA A 170 1.08 13.93 1.76
CA ALA A 170 0.15 13.19 2.62
C ALA A 170 0.56 11.72 2.74
N ILE A 171 1.10 11.11 1.67
CA ILE A 171 1.65 9.74 1.72
C ILE A 171 2.89 9.68 2.62
N VAL A 172 3.81 10.65 2.51
CA VAL A 172 5.02 10.71 3.34
C VAL A 172 4.68 10.90 4.82
N SER A 173 3.75 11.80 5.15
CA SER A 173 3.32 12.00 6.54
C SER A 173 2.60 10.76 7.08
N ALA A 174 1.74 10.13 6.29
CA ALA A 174 1.07 8.89 6.66
C ALA A 174 2.05 7.73 6.88
N SER A 175 3.10 7.60 6.06
CA SER A 175 4.08 6.53 6.22
C SER A 175 4.91 6.68 7.50
N LEU A 176 5.23 7.91 7.90
CA LEU A 176 5.87 8.19 9.19
C LEU A 176 4.96 7.79 10.36
N VAL A 177 3.69 8.21 10.33
CA VAL A 177 2.70 7.85 11.37
C VAL A 177 2.47 6.34 11.44
N MET A 178 2.38 5.67 10.30
CA MET A 178 2.24 4.21 10.25
C MET A 178 3.44 3.50 10.84
N ALA A 179 4.67 3.94 10.54
CA ALA A 179 5.88 3.35 11.12
C ALA A 179 5.91 3.49 12.65
N VAL A 180 5.47 4.63 13.19
CA VAL A 180 5.30 4.82 14.64
C VAL A 180 4.29 3.82 15.20
N ALA A 181 3.14 3.66 14.54
CA ALA A 181 2.07 2.78 15.01
C ALA A 181 2.48 1.29 14.99
N VAL A 182 3.19 0.84 13.95
CA VAL A 182 3.74 -0.53 13.85
C VAL A 182 4.82 -0.74 14.92
N SER A 183 5.68 0.25 15.14
CA SER A 183 6.68 0.24 16.21
C SER A 183 6.04 0.13 17.59
N LEU A 184 5.00 0.91 17.85
CA LEU A 184 4.28 0.87 19.11
C LEU A 184 3.67 -0.50 19.37
N MET A 185 3.04 -1.11 18.36
CA MET A 185 2.49 -2.47 18.48
C MET A 185 3.58 -3.48 18.85
N HIS A 186 4.69 -3.48 18.11
CA HIS A 186 5.80 -4.40 18.33
C HIS A 186 6.41 -4.27 19.72
N TYR A 187 6.76 -3.04 20.14
CA TYR A 187 7.39 -2.82 21.43
C TYR A 187 6.42 -2.99 22.60
N SER A 188 5.12 -2.79 22.41
CA SER A 188 4.11 -3.15 23.42
C SER A 188 4.06 -4.66 23.63
N GLY A 189 4.12 -5.45 22.55
CA GLY A 189 4.18 -6.92 22.64
C GLY A 189 5.46 -7.40 23.31
N MET A 190 6.61 -6.78 22.99
CA MET A 190 7.90 -7.07 23.63
C MET A 190 7.93 -6.67 25.11
N ALA A 191 7.27 -5.57 25.51
CA ALA A 191 7.25 -5.11 26.90
C ALA A 191 6.59 -6.12 27.86
N GLY A 192 5.70 -6.97 27.35
CA GLY A 192 5.08 -8.06 28.10
C GLY A 192 5.83 -9.39 28.07
N MET A 193 6.98 -9.47 27.39
CA MET A 193 7.78 -10.68 27.29
C MET A 193 8.67 -10.83 28.53
N GLN A 194 8.62 -11.99 29.16
CA GLN A 194 9.52 -12.40 30.23
C GLN A 194 10.23 -13.68 29.81
N VAL A 195 11.56 -13.70 29.97
CA VAL A 195 12.40 -14.85 29.66
C VAL A 195 12.92 -15.42 30.97
N GLU A 196 12.47 -16.61 31.32
CA GLU A 196 13.00 -17.35 32.46
C GLU A 196 14.10 -18.30 31.96
N PRO A 197 15.35 -18.16 32.41
CA PRO A 197 16.42 -19.09 32.05
C PRO A 197 16.05 -20.49 32.53
N ALA A 198 16.20 -21.48 31.67
CA ALA A 198 15.89 -22.85 32.06
C ALA A 198 16.89 -23.35 33.14
N GLU A 199 16.38 -24.07 34.14
CA GLU A 199 17.18 -24.67 35.20
C GLU A 199 17.96 -25.88 34.64
N GLY A 200 19.23 -25.68 34.24
CA GLY A 200 20.12 -26.76 33.81
C GLY A 200 21.33 -26.27 33.00
N GLU A 201 22.41 -27.05 32.98
CA GLU A 201 23.52 -26.83 32.05
C GLU A 201 23.14 -27.33 30.65
N PHE A 202 22.68 -26.43 29.78
CA PHE A 202 22.49 -26.75 28.36
C PHE A 202 23.85 -26.78 27.66
N GLN A 203 24.18 -27.93 27.06
CA GLN A 203 25.37 -28.04 26.22
C GLN A 203 25.07 -27.56 24.80
N GLY A 204 25.71 -26.47 24.38
CA GLY A 204 25.62 -25.93 23.03
C GLY A 204 24.67 -24.73 22.90
N ALA A 205 24.50 -24.24 21.66
CA ALA A 205 23.51 -23.21 21.35
C ALA A 205 22.17 -23.87 20.97
N PRO A 206 21.03 -23.17 21.13
CA PRO A 206 19.74 -23.67 20.65
C PRO A 206 19.78 -24.02 19.16
N GLU A 207 18.84 -24.85 18.70
CA GLU A 207 18.72 -25.15 17.27
C GLU A 207 18.15 -23.96 16.48
N GLY A 208 18.63 -23.75 15.26
CA GLY A 208 18.10 -22.75 14.33
C GLY A 208 19.13 -21.75 13.81
N ALA A 209 18.65 -20.85 12.96
CA ALA A 209 19.48 -19.83 12.31
C ALA A 209 19.95 -18.77 13.32
N THR A 210 21.18 -18.26 13.18
CA THR A 210 21.59 -17.07 13.93
C THR A 210 20.83 -15.84 13.43
N ALA A 211 20.81 -14.76 14.24
CA ALA A 211 20.38 -13.45 13.78
C ALA A 211 21.16 -13.00 12.52
N PHE A 212 22.46 -13.29 12.43
CA PHE A 212 23.27 -12.90 11.28
C PHE A 212 22.87 -13.66 9.99
N ASP A 213 22.57 -14.95 10.11
CA ASP A 213 22.12 -15.80 9.00
C ASP A 213 20.79 -15.32 8.41
N LEU A 214 19.91 -14.74 9.23
CA LEU A 214 18.64 -14.16 8.78
C LEU A 214 18.78 -12.71 8.32
N MET A 215 19.60 -11.91 9.01
CA MET A 215 19.70 -10.48 8.76
C MET A 215 20.29 -10.16 7.40
N LEU A 216 21.35 -10.87 6.98
CA LEU A 216 22.01 -10.59 5.70
C LEU A 216 21.08 -10.85 4.49
N PRO A 217 20.45 -12.04 4.34
CA PRO A 217 19.48 -12.26 3.26
C PRO A 217 18.28 -11.32 3.34
N LEU A 218 17.80 -11.02 4.54
CA LEU A 218 16.67 -10.10 4.74
C LEU A 218 17.00 -8.70 4.23
N VAL A 219 18.13 -8.12 4.63
CA VAL A 219 18.53 -6.76 4.23
C VAL A 219 18.83 -6.70 2.74
N VAL A 220 19.57 -7.66 2.18
CA VAL A 220 19.90 -7.70 0.75
C VAL A 220 18.63 -7.91 -0.08
N GLY A 221 17.80 -8.87 0.29
CA GLY A 221 16.54 -9.16 -0.39
C GLY A 221 15.58 -7.97 -0.33
N LEU A 222 15.47 -7.32 0.82
CA LEU A 222 14.67 -6.11 1.00
C LEU A 222 15.20 -4.96 0.14
N PHE A 223 16.51 -4.73 0.11
CA PHE A 223 17.12 -3.68 -0.69
C PHE A 223 16.78 -3.86 -2.18
N VAL A 224 17.01 -5.06 -2.71
CA VAL A 224 16.66 -5.39 -4.11
C VAL A 224 15.16 -5.23 -4.36
N PHE A 225 14.32 -5.73 -3.46
CA PHE A 225 12.87 -5.62 -3.58
C PHE A 225 12.37 -4.17 -3.58
N VAL A 226 12.92 -3.32 -2.70
CA VAL A 226 12.60 -1.88 -2.62
C VAL A 226 13.06 -1.15 -3.89
N LEU A 227 14.23 -1.49 -4.44
CA LEU A 227 14.69 -0.92 -5.72
C LEU A 227 13.75 -1.29 -6.86
N ILE A 228 13.33 -2.56 -6.94
CA ILE A 228 12.36 -3.02 -7.94
C ILE A 228 11.03 -2.26 -7.76
N CYS A 229 10.51 -2.17 -6.55
CA CYS A 229 9.28 -1.42 -6.27
C CYS A 229 9.40 0.05 -6.66
N SER A 230 10.54 0.68 -6.36
CA SER A 230 10.82 2.07 -6.72
C SER A 230 10.85 2.26 -8.23
N LEU A 231 11.46 1.31 -8.96
CA LEU A 231 11.43 1.30 -10.42
C LEU A 231 9.99 1.18 -10.96
N PHE A 232 9.16 0.29 -10.42
CA PHE A 232 7.75 0.19 -10.79
C PHE A 232 6.97 1.48 -10.52
N LEU A 233 7.25 2.18 -9.41
CA LEU A 233 6.64 3.48 -9.11
C LEU A 233 7.09 4.58 -10.07
N LEU A 234 8.34 4.55 -10.52
CA LEU A 234 8.89 5.50 -11.50
C LEU A 234 8.30 5.27 -12.89
N LEU A 235 8.34 4.03 -13.39
CA LEU A 235 7.78 3.67 -14.69
C LEU A 235 6.27 3.91 -14.73
N GLY A 236 5.56 3.54 -13.67
CA GLY A 236 4.13 3.80 -13.53
C GLY A 236 3.79 5.27 -13.21
N ALA A 237 4.75 6.19 -13.11
CA ALA A 237 4.48 7.63 -13.02
C ALA A 237 4.39 8.28 -14.41
N ASP A 238 5.05 7.71 -15.41
CA ASP A 238 5.01 8.22 -16.78
C ASP A 238 3.68 7.91 -17.48
N ASP A 239 3.03 6.78 -17.16
CA ASP A 239 1.69 6.43 -17.67
C ASP A 239 0.57 7.34 -17.13
N ASP A 240 0.78 7.98 -15.97
CA ASP A 240 -0.20 8.88 -15.33
C ASP A 240 -0.12 10.33 -15.86
N ARG A 241 0.84 10.67 -16.75
CA ARG A 241 0.93 12.01 -17.35
C ARG A 241 -0.19 12.21 -18.39
N PRO A 242 -1.00 13.28 -18.30
CA PRO A 242 -1.96 13.59 -19.35
C PRO A 242 -1.23 13.72 -20.69
N PRO A 243 -1.81 13.27 -21.82
CA PRO A 243 -1.21 13.43 -23.14
C PRO A 243 -0.81 14.90 -23.27
N ARG A 244 0.45 15.15 -23.65
CA ARG A 244 0.90 16.52 -23.97
C ARG A 244 -0.14 17.08 -24.93
N THR A 245 -0.96 18.01 -24.46
CA THR A 245 -1.69 18.91 -25.34
C THR A 245 -0.62 19.73 -26.02
N THR A 246 -0.06 19.20 -27.10
CA THR A 246 0.62 20.00 -28.11
C THR A 246 -0.45 21.01 -28.48
N LYS A 247 -0.35 22.23 -27.94
CA LYS A 247 -1.13 23.35 -28.43
C LYS A 247 -0.71 23.47 -29.88
N GLN A 248 -1.46 22.83 -30.77
CA GLN A 248 -1.35 23.07 -32.19
C GLN A 248 -1.51 24.58 -32.30
N PRO A 249 -0.52 25.33 -32.85
CA PRO A 249 -0.67 26.75 -33.00
C PRO A 249 -1.95 26.97 -33.78
N VAL A 250 -2.96 27.55 -33.12
CA VAL A 250 -4.18 27.96 -33.79
C VAL A 250 -3.70 28.98 -34.81
N ARG A 251 -3.63 28.57 -36.09
CA ARG A 251 -3.38 29.52 -37.18
C ARG A 251 -4.44 30.62 -37.00
N PRO A 252 -4.06 31.90 -36.92
CA PRO A 252 -5.03 32.98 -36.89
C PRO A 252 -5.96 32.80 -38.08
N SER A 253 -7.24 32.56 -37.82
CA SER A 253 -8.26 32.61 -38.86
C SER A 253 -8.30 34.06 -39.35
N THR A 254 -7.80 34.30 -40.56
CA THR A 254 -7.94 35.59 -41.23
C THR A 254 -9.41 35.99 -41.19
N PRO A 255 -9.77 37.17 -40.65
CA PRO A 255 -11.14 37.66 -40.68
C PRO A 255 -11.57 37.80 -42.14
N THR A 256 -12.50 36.97 -42.61
CA THR A 256 -13.17 37.20 -43.88
C THR A 256 -14.10 38.39 -43.69
N HIS A 257 -13.62 39.58 -44.01
CA HIS A 257 -14.47 40.74 -44.26
C HIS A 257 -15.34 40.44 -45.48
N PRO A 258 -16.68 40.48 -45.39
CA PRO A 258 -17.53 40.48 -46.56
C PRO A 258 -17.30 41.78 -47.33
N LEU A 259 -16.95 41.67 -48.61
CA LEU A 259 -16.89 42.82 -49.50
C LEU A 259 -18.29 43.44 -49.66
N PRO A 260 -18.43 44.78 -49.76
CA PRO A 260 -19.71 45.42 -49.97
C PRO A 260 -20.29 45.00 -51.33
N ASN A 261 -21.51 44.49 -51.30
CA ASN A 261 -22.29 44.14 -52.49
C ASN A 261 -22.67 45.42 -53.26
N SER A 262 -21.86 45.81 -54.25
CA SER A 262 -22.23 46.83 -55.23
C SER A 262 -22.88 46.17 -56.44
N GLY A 263 -24.20 46.30 -56.57
CA GLY A 263 -24.89 45.90 -57.80
C GLY A 263 -26.37 45.53 -57.63
N ARG A 264 -27.21 46.50 -57.22
CA ARG A 264 -28.65 46.43 -57.47
C ARG A 264 -28.89 46.74 -58.95
N GLU A 265 -29.01 45.71 -59.78
CA GLU A 265 -29.66 45.83 -61.08
C GLU A 265 -31.05 45.18 -61.01
N ARG A 266 -32.08 46.00 -61.23
CA ARG A 266 -33.49 45.60 -61.25
C ARG A 266 -33.73 44.82 -62.54
N GLN A 267 -34.09 43.54 -62.44
CA GLN A 267 -34.74 42.82 -63.53
C GLN A 267 -36.27 42.87 -63.32
N ALA A 268 -36.96 43.45 -64.30
CA ALA A 268 -38.41 43.52 -64.39
C ALA A 268 -39.00 42.15 -64.77
N PRO A 269 -40.23 41.81 -64.36
CA PRO A 269 -40.85 40.54 -64.72
C PRO A 269 -41.42 40.61 -66.14
N ARG A 270 -40.99 39.65 -66.98
CA ARG A 270 -41.56 39.41 -68.31
C ARG A 270 -42.54 38.25 -68.18
N ASN A 271 -43.83 38.57 -68.18
CA ASN A 271 -44.92 37.60 -68.20
C ASN A 271 -45.11 37.17 -69.66
N ASP A 272 -44.88 35.90 -69.95
CA ASP A 272 -45.25 35.30 -71.24
C ASP A 272 -46.40 34.33 -71.01
N TRP A 273 -47.46 34.52 -71.78
CA TRP A 273 -48.68 33.75 -71.80
C TRP A 273 -48.62 32.75 -72.96
N THR A 274 -48.73 31.46 -72.67
CA THR A 274 -49.25 30.41 -73.57
C THR A 274 -49.65 29.23 -72.66
N ASP A 275 -50.93 29.01 -72.36
CA ASP A 275 -52.04 28.47 -73.17
C ASP A 275 -51.98 26.93 -73.32
N ALA A 276 -53.15 26.31 -73.16
CA ALA A 276 -53.51 24.87 -73.30
C ALA A 276 -53.81 24.04 -72.01
N SER A 277 -55.08 24.09 -71.58
CA SER A 277 -55.85 22.92 -71.12
C SER A 277 -56.23 22.01 -72.33
N PRO A 278 -56.83 20.80 -72.21
CA PRO A 278 -57.57 20.26 -71.07
C PRO A 278 -57.38 18.73 -70.79
N ASP A 279 -58.18 18.25 -69.85
CA ASP A 279 -58.65 16.86 -69.65
C ASP A 279 -57.88 15.95 -68.68
N GLY A 280 -58.65 15.30 -67.79
CA GLY A 280 -58.26 13.99 -67.27
C GLY A 280 -58.52 13.72 -65.79
N PHE A 281 -59.77 13.38 -65.47
CA PHE A 281 -60.24 12.54 -64.36
C PHE A 281 -59.21 11.73 -63.54
N GLY A 282 -59.42 11.70 -62.21
CA GLY A 282 -59.59 10.41 -61.49
C GLY A 282 -58.64 10.07 -60.33
N GLY A 283 -59.16 10.16 -59.09
CA GLY A 283 -59.09 9.07 -58.09
C GLY A 283 -57.89 9.00 -57.11
N PRO A 284 -58.14 8.84 -55.79
CA PRO A 284 -57.08 8.66 -54.78
C PRO A 284 -56.82 7.17 -54.47
N HIS A 285 -55.55 6.82 -54.24
CA HIS A 285 -55.17 5.58 -53.54
C HIS A 285 -54.29 5.90 -52.33
N ARG A 286 -54.49 5.04 -51.34
CA ARG A 286 -54.00 5.03 -49.96
C ARG A 286 -52.48 4.92 -49.84
#